data_AF-A0AAE2BUI9-F1
#
_entry.id   AF-A0AAE2BUI9-F1
#
_cell.length_a   1.000
_cell.length_b   1.000
_cell.length_c   1.000
_cell.angle_alpha   90.00
_cell.angle_beta   90.00
_cell.angle_gamma   90.00
#
_symmetry.space_group_name_H-M   'P 1'
#
loop_
_entity.id
_entity.type
_entity.pdbx_description
1 polymer ?
#
loop_
_entity_poly.entity_id
_entity_poly.type
_entity_poly.pdbx_seq_one_letter_code
_entity_poly.pdbx_strand_id
1 'polypeptide(L)'
;MASTLYSLLFLLSTLTLLHQPPLSAANLHSTAALFRSQPFSEPTSLPTADIPPTTFFEVTKPIPLPKTKPCSYLVLEHDFAYTYGKSPVLADYKPPTDCPSQNFARIVLEWTAACKGRQFDRIFGVWLGGVEILRSCTAEPRATGIVWTVKKDITRYYSLLMSNQTLAVYLGNLVDSTYTGVYHVNVSIHFYPADRSYGHSAVEYGELDNGYGFGSVADLILPISRTLPLNDGLWFEIENSTDVESKEFLIPQNVYRAVLEVYVSFHENDEFWFGNYPNEYISANNLTGVPGNGPFREVVVSLDGLVVGAVWPFTVIYTGGVNPLLWRPITAIGSFDLPSYDIEITPLLSKILDGKSHKLAFSVTNALNVWYIDANLHLWLDKGSDRTQGNLLEYSDSPLSLSLLSNFTGLDGLFITNILNQVIHFNGTVDAKTPSSSILSTNSLKKFTLDFYSDSIDKGNGTYDSVANVTLGIDATRQKTSKFGTSTSRLKNLQNGQGNMLVKGNLVVSGLGSTQQEYHYISDKSCYFRNICFLLTKLKTCDFLDALKIFD
;
A
#
# COMPACT_ATOMS: atom_id res chain seq x y z
N MET A 1 40.20 48.42 18.86
CA MET A 1 39.94 47.05 18.33
C MET A 1 38.60 46.55 18.84
N ALA A 2 37.49 47.09 18.33
CA ALA A 2 36.13 46.68 18.74
C ALA A 2 35.09 46.81 17.61
N SER A 3 35.52 47.07 16.37
CA SER A 3 34.62 47.27 15.22
C SER A 3 34.67 46.13 14.19
N THR A 4 35.52 45.13 14.36
CA THR A 4 35.69 44.02 13.40
C THR A 4 35.03 42.70 13.82
N LEU A 5 34.49 42.60 15.05
CA LEU A 5 33.75 41.40 15.50
C LEU A 5 32.27 41.39 15.10
N TYR A 6 31.68 42.56 14.82
CA TYR A 6 30.24 42.65 14.50
C TYR A 6 29.91 42.24 13.06
N SER A 7 30.86 42.35 12.12
CA SER A 7 30.61 41.99 10.71
C SER A 7 30.62 40.49 10.43
N LEU A 8 31.24 39.68 11.30
CA LEU A 8 31.29 38.21 11.12
C LEU A 8 30.02 37.51 11.65
N LEU A 9 29.38 38.08 12.68
CA LEU A 9 28.12 37.57 13.24
C LEU A 9 26.90 37.87 12.34
N PHE A 10 26.97 38.89 11.48
CA PHE A 10 25.89 39.27 10.57
C PHE A 10 25.87 38.45 9.27
N LEU A 11 27.01 37.88 8.85
CA LEU A 11 27.07 36.98 7.69
C LEU A 11 26.67 35.54 8.01
N LEU A 12 26.81 35.09 9.26
CA LEU A 12 26.39 33.73 9.66
C LEU A 12 24.87 33.62 9.90
N SER A 13 24.19 34.71 10.25
CA SER A 13 22.73 34.74 10.45
C SER A 13 21.92 34.87 9.16
N THR A 14 22.56 35.25 8.04
CA THR A 14 21.88 35.45 6.76
C THR A 14 21.89 34.21 5.87
N LEU A 15 22.72 33.19 6.14
CA LEU A 15 22.70 31.92 5.42
C LEU A 15 21.71 30.89 5.98
N THR A 16 21.18 31.08 7.19
CA THR A 16 20.19 30.17 7.80
C THR A 16 18.73 30.50 7.45
N LEU A 17 18.47 31.61 6.76
CA LEU A 17 17.12 32.03 6.36
C LEU A 17 16.69 31.60 4.94
N LEU A 18 17.52 30.89 4.18
CA LEU A 18 17.20 30.48 2.79
C LEU A 18 16.78 29.00 2.63
N HIS A 19 16.52 28.27 3.73
CA HIS A 19 16.07 26.87 3.71
C HIS A 19 14.90 26.61 4.68
N GLN A 20 13.86 27.43 4.61
CA GLN A 20 12.54 27.05 5.11
C GLN A 20 11.60 26.82 3.92
N PRO A 21 10.96 25.65 3.77
CA PRO A 21 9.84 25.53 2.85
C PRO A 21 8.73 26.48 3.32
N PRO A 22 7.89 27.02 2.41
CA PRO A 22 6.86 27.95 2.80
C PRO A 22 5.87 27.21 3.72
N LEU A 23 5.88 27.57 5.01
CA LEU A 23 4.75 27.31 5.88
C LEU A 23 3.55 27.99 5.22
N SER A 24 2.68 27.18 4.60
CA SER A 24 1.36 27.64 4.18
C SER A 24 0.61 28.03 5.44
N ALA A 25 0.71 29.31 5.79
CA ALA A 25 -0.09 29.93 6.83
C ALA A 25 -1.55 30.03 6.32
N ALA A 26 -2.25 28.91 6.34
CA ALA A 26 -3.70 28.93 6.40
C ALA A 26 -4.07 29.48 7.79
N ASN A 27 -4.23 30.80 7.87
CA ASN A 27 -4.80 31.47 9.03
C ASN A 27 -6.15 30.82 9.35
N LEU A 28 -6.18 29.98 10.39
CA LEU A 28 -7.42 29.63 11.08
C LEU A 28 -7.93 30.91 11.73
N HIS A 29 -8.71 31.68 10.98
CA HIS A 29 -9.56 32.70 11.57
C HIS A 29 -10.42 32.01 12.63
N SER A 30 -10.31 32.51 13.86
CA SER A 30 -11.22 32.24 14.96
C SER A 30 -12.67 32.29 14.46
N THR A 31 -13.25 31.12 14.23
CA THR A 31 -14.67 30.94 13.88
C THR A 31 -15.43 30.45 15.11
N ALA A 32 -15.20 31.11 16.25
CA ALA A 32 -16.03 30.94 17.45
C ALA A 32 -17.50 31.37 17.23
N ALA A 33 -17.80 32.10 16.14
CA ALA A 33 -19.12 32.67 15.87
C ALA A 33 -20.08 31.78 15.04
N LEU A 34 -19.65 30.61 14.53
CA LEU A 34 -20.55 29.69 13.82
C LEU A 34 -21.24 28.65 14.73
N PHE A 35 -20.92 28.64 16.03
CA PHE A 35 -21.56 27.77 17.02
C PHE A 35 -22.64 28.50 17.79
N ARG A 36 -23.77 28.80 17.13
CA ARG A 36 -25.05 28.97 17.83
C ARG A 36 -25.90 27.73 17.54
N SER A 37 -25.97 26.82 18.51
CA SER A 37 -26.88 25.68 18.45
C SER A 37 -28.32 26.20 18.49
N GLN A 38 -29.01 26.19 17.34
CA GLN A 38 -30.47 26.18 17.36
C GLN A 38 -30.94 24.74 17.60
N PRO A 39 -31.88 24.51 18.53
CA PRO A 39 -32.48 23.20 18.72
C PRO A 39 -33.36 22.91 17.49
N PHE A 40 -32.90 22.01 16.63
CA PHE A 40 -33.73 21.45 15.57
C PHE A 40 -34.54 20.29 16.17
N SER A 41 -35.86 20.38 16.02
CA SER A 41 -36.84 19.34 16.30
C SER A 41 -36.53 18.06 15.52
N GLU A 42 -36.68 16.90 16.17
CA GLU A 42 -36.48 15.56 15.61
C GLU A 42 -37.25 15.35 14.30
N PRO A 43 -36.62 14.83 13.23
CA PRO A 43 -37.35 14.30 12.09
C PRO A 43 -37.94 12.94 12.46
N THR A 44 -39.24 12.82 12.24
CA THR A 44 -40.01 11.57 12.26
C THR A 44 -39.30 10.47 11.48
N SER A 45 -39.23 9.26 12.05
CA SER A 45 -38.58 8.07 11.49
C SER A 45 -39.14 7.70 10.11
N LEU A 46 -38.36 7.91 9.05
CA LEU A 46 -38.61 7.29 7.76
C LEU A 46 -38.33 5.77 7.84
N PRO A 47 -39.12 4.91 7.19
CA PRO A 47 -38.81 3.48 7.11
C PRO A 47 -37.46 3.29 6.38
N THR A 48 -36.57 2.47 6.95
CA THR A 48 -35.23 2.16 6.44
C THR A 48 -35.20 1.50 5.05
N ALA A 49 -36.37 1.18 4.48
CA ALA A 49 -36.51 0.51 3.19
C ALA A 49 -36.29 1.43 1.97
N ASP A 50 -36.45 2.76 2.12
CA ASP A 50 -36.39 3.72 0.99
C ASP A 50 -35.06 4.48 0.88
N ILE A 51 -34.08 4.19 1.74
CA ILE A 51 -32.77 4.87 1.71
C ILE A 51 -31.83 4.12 0.75
N PRO A 52 -31.27 4.77 -0.29
CA PRO A 52 -30.36 4.13 -1.22
C PRO A 52 -29.06 3.69 -0.53
N PRO A 53 -28.38 2.65 -1.05
CA PRO A 53 -27.10 2.23 -0.50
C PRO A 53 -26.07 3.35 -0.62
N THR A 54 -25.17 3.43 0.36
CA THR A 54 -24.09 4.43 0.36
C THR A 54 -22.96 3.97 -0.57
N THR A 55 -22.54 4.82 -1.50
CA THR A 55 -21.36 4.55 -2.34
C THR A 55 -20.09 4.87 -1.58
N PHE A 56 -19.25 3.86 -1.36
CA PHE A 56 -17.90 4.03 -0.81
C PHE A 56 -16.88 4.17 -1.93
N PHE A 57 -15.83 4.96 -1.68
CA PHE A 57 -14.74 5.14 -2.64
C PHE A 57 -13.42 5.47 -1.94
N GLU A 58 -12.32 5.15 -2.61
CA GLU A 58 -10.98 5.59 -2.24
C GLU A 58 -10.53 6.70 -3.21
N VAL A 59 -9.86 7.73 -2.69
CA VAL A 59 -9.24 8.76 -3.54
C VAL A 59 -7.92 8.23 -4.12
N THR A 60 -7.94 7.85 -5.40
CA THR A 60 -6.78 7.28 -6.10
C THR A 60 -6.33 8.14 -7.28
N LYS A 61 -5.09 7.91 -7.75
CA LYS A 61 -4.61 8.51 -9.00
C LYS A 61 -5.46 7.93 -10.15
N PRO A 62 -6.08 8.77 -11.00
CA PRO A 62 -6.83 8.27 -12.13
C PRO A 62 -5.98 7.39 -13.04
N ILE A 63 -6.54 6.26 -13.48
CA ILE A 63 -5.91 5.41 -14.49
C ILE A 63 -6.06 6.11 -15.85
N PRO A 64 -4.97 6.45 -16.54
CA PRO A 64 -5.05 7.08 -17.85
C PRO A 64 -5.47 6.03 -18.88
N LEU A 65 -6.65 6.22 -19.45
CA LEU A 65 -7.24 5.28 -20.39
C LEU A 65 -7.10 5.80 -21.82
N PRO A 66 -6.79 4.92 -22.80
CA PRO A 66 -6.94 5.23 -24.21
C PRO A 66 -8.38 5.63 -24.52
N LYS A 67 -8.57 6.43 -25.58
CA LYS A 67 -9.90 6.80 -26.08
C LYS A 67 -10.65 5.65 -26.76
N THR A 68 -9.99 4.51 -26.94
CA THR A 68 -10.57 3.33 -27.58
C THR A 68 -11.65 2.70 -26.70
N LYS A 69 -12.65 2.09 -27.32
CA LYS A 69 -13.69 1.36 -26.59
C LYS A 69 -13.08 0.07 -26.00
N PRO A 70 -13.23 -0.19 -24.69
CA PRO A 70 -12.71 -1.42 -24.09
C PRO A 70 -13.54 -2.63 -24.52
N CYS A 71 -12.84 -3.73 -24.72
CA CYS A 71 -13.40 -5.07 -24.77
C CYS A 71 -13.52 -5.56 -23.33
N SER A 72 -14.75 -5.68 -22.81
CA SER A 72 -15.01 -5.92 -21.38
C SER A 72 -15.80 -7.19 -21.20
N TYR A 73 -15.48 -7.99 -20.18
CA TYR A 73 -16.29 -9.14 -19.81
C TYR A 73 -16.19 -9.44 -18.31
N LEU A 74 -17.23 -10.11 -17.82
CA LEU A 74 -17.37 -10.60 -16.45
C LEU A 74 -16.64 -11.95 -16.33
N VAL A 75 -15.69 -12.04 -15.41
CA VAL A 75 -14.90 -13.26 -15.14
C VAL A 75 -15.52 -14.07 -14.01
N LEU A 76 -16.03 -13.40 -12.98
CA LEU A 76 -16.63 -14.02 -11.80
C LEU A 76 -17.80 -13.18 -11.29
N GLU A 77 -18.91 -13.84 -10.97
CA GLU A 77 -20.02 -13.33 -10.17
C GLU A 77 -20.24 -14.30 -9.01
N HIS A 78 -20.19 -13.80 -7.77
CA HIS A 78 -20.25 -14.66 -6.59
C HIS A 78 -20.74 -13.93 -5.33
N ASP A 79 -21.45 -14.70 -4.48
CA ASP A 79 -21.90 -14.27 -3.16
C ASP A 79 -21.01 -14.85 -2.06
N PHE A 80 -20.19 -14.00 -1.44
CA PHE A 80 -19.34 -14.39 -0.32
C PHE A 80 -20.10 -14.25 1.01
N ALA A 81 -20.77 -15.34 1.41
CA ALA A 81 -21.44 -15.48 2.70
C ALA A 81 -20.52 -16.09 3.77
N TYR A 82 -20.71 -17.37 4.14
CA TYR A 82 -19.82 -18.06 5.08
C TYR A 82 -18.66 -18.70 4.32
N THR A 83 -17.60 -17.94 4.07
CA THR A 83 -16.42 -18.33 3.26
C THR A 83 -15.11 -18.34 4.04
N TYR A 84 -15.10 -17.81 5.26
CA TYR A 84 -13.96 -17.90 6.16
C TYR A 84 -13.55 -19.37 6.42
N GLY A 85 -12.26 -19.67 6.31
CA GLY A 85 -11.73 -21.03 6.49
C GLY A 85 -12.11 -22.00 5.36
N LYS A 86 -12.57 -21.51 4.21
CA LYS A 86 -12.88 -22.32 3.02
C LYS A 86 -11.93 -22.02 1.88
N SER A 87 -11.89 -22.91 0.88
CA SER A 87 -11.10 -22.69 -0.31
C SER A 87 -11.51 -21.47 -1.12
N PRO A 88 -10.57 -20.81 -1.81
CA PRO A 88 -10.87 -19.75 -2.76
C PRO A 88 -11.86 -20.20 -3.83
N VAL A 89 -12.70 -19.27 -4.27
CA VAL A 89 -13.63 -19.48 -5.39
C VAL A 89 -12.82 -19.46 -6.68
N LEU A 90 -13.01 -20.47 -7.54
CA LEU A 90 -12.26 -20.62 -8.78
C LEU A 90 -13.14 -20.32 -9.99
N ALA A 91 -12.56 -19.68 -11.00
CA ALA A 91 -13.18 -19.49 -12.31
C ALA A 91 -12.16 -19.69 -13.43
N ASP A 92 -12.61 -20.24 -14.56
CA ASP A 92 -11.78 -20.34 -15.75
C ASP A 92 -11.60 -18.95 -16.37
N TYR A 93 -10.35 -18.57 -16.61
CA TYR A 93 -9.99 -17.33 -17.30
C TYR A 93 -9.50 -17.62 -18.71
N LYS A 94 -10.06 -16.91 -19.69
CA LYS A 94 -9.63 -16.95 -21.09
C LYS A 94 -9.48 -15.54 -21.63
N PRO A 95 -8.36 -15.18 -22.27
CA PRO A 95 -8.21 -13.89 -22.92
C PRO A 95 -9.31 -13.71 -23.98
N PRO A 96 -9.78 -12.47 -24.19
CA PRO A 96 -10.92 -12.25 -25.06
C PRO A 96 -10.50 -12.39 -26.54
N THR A 97 -11.10 -13.34 -27.26
CA THR A 97 -10.80 -13.63 -28.67
C THR A 97 -11.50 -12.67 -29.64
N ASP A 98 -12.66 -12.16 -29.24
CA ASP A 98 -13.57 -11.43 -30.13
C ASP A 98 -13.36 -9.90 -30.09
N CYS A 99 -12.22 -9.45 -29.57
CA CYS A 99 -11.89 -8.04 -29.52
C CYS A 99 -11.42 -7.50 -30.90
N PRO A 100 -11.74 -6.24 -31.26
CA PRO A 100 -11.31 -5.63 -32.53
C PRO A 100 -9.79 -5.52 -32.72
N SER A 101 -9.02 -5.66 -31.65
CA SER A 101 -7.57 -5.68 -31.61
C SER A 101 -7.15 -6.68 -30.54
N GLN A 102 -6.05 -7.39 -30.79
CA GLN A 102 -5.36 -8.24 -29.80
C GLN A 102 -4.12 -7.54 -29.22
N ASN A 103 -3.90 -6.28 -29.60
CA ASN A 103 -2.89 -5.40 -29.02
C ASN A 103 -3.58 -4.37 -28.13
N PHE A 104 -3.35 -4.49 -26.82
CA PHE A 104 -3.98 -3.66 -25.80
C PHE A 104 -2.96 -2.71 -25.16
N ALA A 105 -3.31 -1.43 -25.10
CA ALA A 105 -2.46 -0.43 -24.44
C ALA A 105 -2.70 -0.37 -22.93
N ARG A 106 -3.93 -0.71 -22.49
CA ARG A 106 -4.29 -0.81 -21.06
C ARG A 106 -5.21 -1.98 -20.80
N ILE A 107 -5.02 -2.65 -19.67
CA ILE A 107 -5.91 -3.68 -19.15
C ILE A 107 -6.25 -3.33 -17.70
N VAL A 108 -7.53 -3.20 -17.40
CA VAL A 108 -8.03 -2.77 -16.09
C VAL A 108 -8.89 -3.86 -15.47
N LEU A 109 -8.57 -4.27 -14.25
CA LEU A 109 -9.44 -5.08 -13.42
C LEU A 109 -10.43 -4.17 -12.71
N GLU A 110 -11.71 -4.55 -12.76
CA GLU A 110 -12.79 -3.89 -12.03
C GLU A 110 -13.43 -4.88 -11.06
N TRP A 111 -13.34 -4.58 -9.77
CA TRP A 111 -14.10 -5.25 -8.72
C TRP A 111 -15.26 -4.36 -8.34
N THR A 112 -16.49 -4.87 -8.43
CA THR A 112 -17.67 -4.19 -7.89
C THR A 112 -18.30 -5.06 -6.82
N ALA A 113 -18.76 -4.43 -5.75
CA ALA A 113 -19.41 -5.16 -4.69
C ALA A 113 -20.51 -4.37 -4.00
N ALA A 114 -21.48 -5.10 -3.49
CA ALA A 114 -22.56 -4.61 -2.65
C ALA A 114 -22.64 -5.45 -1.38
N CYS A 115 -22.95 -4.81 -0.26
CA CYS A 115 -23.16 -5.51 1.01
C CYS A 115 -24.19 -4.75 1.86
N LYS A 116 -25.08 -5.50 2.51
CA LYS A 116 -26.09 -4.96 3.42
C LYS A 116 -26.16 -5.81 4.67
N GLY A 117 -26.22 -5.16 5.82
CA GLY A 117 -26.24 -5.81 7.13
C GLY A 117 -25.07 -5.35 7.98
N ARG A 118 -24.72 -6.17 8.97
CA ARG A 118 -23.59 -5.92 9.86
C ARG A 118 -22.40 -6.77 9.44
N GLN A 119 -21.25 -6.14 9.22
CA GLN A 119 -19.98 -6.82 8.94
C GLN A 119 -18.81 -5.91 9.34
N PHE A 120 -17.67 -6.50 9.67
CA PHE A 120 -16.40 -5.79 9.79
C PHE A 120 -15.61 -5.89 8.50
N ASP A 121 -14.59 -5.07 8.37
CA ASP A 121 -13.71 -5.14 7.24
C ASP A 121 -12.93 -6.45 7.19
N ARG A 122 -12.68 -6.91 5.97
CA ARG A 122 -12.00 -8.17 5.66
C ARG A 122 -10.97 -7.89 4.59
N ILE A 123 -9.80 -8.51 4.72
CA ILE A 123 -8.85 -8.57 3.63
C ILE A 123 -9.28 -9.64 2.62
N PHE A 124 -9.08 -9.37 1.35
CA PHE A 124 -9.34 -10.30 0.26
C PHE A 124 -8.28 -10.17 -0.83
N GLY A 125 -8.14 -11.24 -1.61
CA GLY A 125 -7.17 -11.35 -2.68
C GLY A 125 -7.76 -11.93 -3.96
N VAL A 126 -7.18 -11.52 -5.09
CA VAL A 126 -7.47 -12.05 -6.42
C VAL A 126 -6.16 -12.49 -7.06
N TRP A 127 -6.09 -13.77 -7.44
CA TRP A 127 -4.95 -14.35 -8.14
C TRP A 127 -5.36 -14.88 -9.50
N LEU A 128 -4.45 -14.78 -10.47
CA LEU A 128 -4.59 -15.36 -11.80
C LEU A 128 -3.42 -16.32 -12.03
N GLY A 129 -3.68 -17.61 -12.18
CA GLY A 129 -2.61 -18.61 -12.27
C GLY A 129 -1.67 -18.63 -11.05
N GLY A 130 -2.17 -18.22 -9.87
CA GLY A 130 -1.40 -18.07 -8.64
C GLY A 130 -0.68 -16.73 -8.47
N VAL A 131 -0.64 -15.87 -9.49
CA VAL A 131 -0.04 -14.53 -9.45
C VAL A 131 -1.06 -13.57 -8.84
N GLU A 132 -0.70 -12.87 -7.76
CA GLU A 132 -1.62 -11.93 -7.12
C GLU A 132 -1.74 -10.65 -7.95
N ILE A 133 -2.97 -10.28 -8.32
CA ILE A 133 -3.24 -9.10 -9.14
C ILE A 133 -4.01 -8.02 -8.37
N LEU A 134 -4.65 -8.36 -7.24
CA LEU A 134 -5.32 -7.41 -6.35
C LEU A 134 -5.29 -7.93 -4.91
N ARG A 135 -4.84 -7.08 -3.99
CA ARG A 135 -5.09 -7.18 -2.54
C ARG A 135 -5.95 -6.00 -2.12
N SER A 136 -6.98 -6.25 -1.34
CA SER A 136 -7.95 -5.21 -1.02
C SER A 136 -8.63 -5.46 0.32
N CYS A 137 -9.12 -4.39 0.93
CA CYS A 137 -9.94 -4.40 2.13
C CYS A 137 -11.40 -4.12 1.75
N THR A 138 -12.34 -4.94 2.21
CA THR A 138 -13.77 -4.69 2.01
C THR A 138 -14.19 -3.42 2.74
N ALA A 139 -15.14 -2.66 2.17
CA ALA A 139 -15.84 -1.62 2.92
C ALA A 139 -16.76 -2.23 3.99
N GLU A 140 -16.80 -1.60 5.17
CA GLU A 140 -17.77 -1.95 6.22
C GLU A 140 -19.20 -1.49 5.88
N PRO A 141 -20.18 -2.41 5.84
CA PRO A 141 -21.54 -2.09 5.46
C PRO A 141 -22.31 -1.28 6.52
N ARG A 142 -23.36 -0.63 6.05
CA ARG A 142 -24.37 0.05 6.86
C ARG A 142 -25.68 -0.73 6.81
N ALA A 143 -26.58 -0.46 7.77
CA ALA A 143 -27.92 -1.04 7.79
C ALA A 143 -28.72 -0.77 6.49
N THR A 144 -28.48 0.37 5.84
CA THR A 144 -29.09 0.77 4.56
C THR A 144 -28.41 0.14 3.34
N GLY A 145 -27.27 -0.54 3.51
CA GLY A 145 -26.46 -1.12 2.44
C GLY A 145 -25.39 -0.17 1.90
N ILE A 146 -24.39 -0.77 1.25
CA ILE A 146 -23.27 -0.08 0.62
C ILE A 146 -22.98 -0.66 -0.77
N VAL A 147 -22.35 0.15 -1.61
CA VAL A 147 -21.78 -0.25 -2.90
C VAL A 147 -20.39 0.37 -3.07
N TRP A 148 -19.45 -0.32 -3.70
CA TRP A 148 -18.13 0.24 -4.01
C TRP A 148 -17.53 -0.43 -5.24
N THR A 149 -16.52 0.24 -5.79
CA THR A 149 -15.80 -0.22 -6.97
C THR A 149 -14.32 0.02 -6.78
N VAL A 150 -13.52 -0.98 -7.13
CA VAL A 150 -12.06 -0.89 -7.21
C VAL A 150 -11.68 -1.06 -8.67
N LYS A 151 -10.85 -0.15 -9.20
CA LYS A 151 -10.28 -0.24 -10.54
C LYS A 151 -8.77 -0.24 -10.43
N LYS A 152 -8.12 -1.25 -11.00
CA LYS A 152 -6.67 -1.41 -10.96
C LYS A 152 -6.10 -1.63 -12.35
N ASP A 153 -5.06 -0.87 -12.69
CA ASP A 153 -4.27 -1.11 -13.91
C ASP A 153 -3.45 -2.39 -13.72
N ILE A 154 -3.84 -3.45 -14.42
CA ILE A 154 -3.19 -4.76 -14.39
C ILE A 154 -2.39 -5.01 -15.68
N THR A 155 -2.15 -3.97 -16.50
CA THR A 155 -1.38 -4.07 -17.76
C THR A 155 0.00 -4.68 -17.54
N ARG A 156 0.61 -4.49 -16.35
CA ARG A 156 1.92 -5.08 -16.03
C ARG A 156 1.92 -6.61 -16.11
N TYR A 157 0.76 -7.26 -15.95
CA TYR A 157 0.59 -8.72 -16.04
C TYR A 157 0.24 -9.21 -17.45
N TYR A 158 0.53 -8.43 -18.50
CA TYR A 158 0.10 -8.68 -19.87
C TYR A 158 0.35 -10.12 -20.36
N SER A 159 1.55 -10.66 -20.16
CA SER A 159 1.91 -12.02 -20.60
C SER A 159 0.99 -13.09 -20.01
N LEU A 160 0.68 -12.96 -18.72
CA LEU A 160 -0.26 -13.82 -18.01
C LEU A 160 -1.70 -13.63 -18.53
N LEU A 161 -2.12 -12.38 -18.70
CA LEU A 161 -3.48 -12.02 -19.15
C LEU A 161 -3.77 -12.46 -20.58
N MET A 162 -2.75 -12.65 -21.41
CA MET A 162 -2.89 -13.13 -22.79
C MET A 162 -2.83 -14.66 -22.92
N SER A 163 -3.00 -15.40 -21.81
CA SER A 163 -3.01 -16.86 -21.77
C SER A 163 -4.19 -17.39 -20.97
N ASN A 164 -4.61 -18.64 -21.23
CA ASN A 164 -5.63 -19.29 -20.40
C ASN A 164 -5.08 -19.54 -19.00
N GLN A 165 -5.87 -19.20 -17.98
CA GLN A 165 -5.47 -19.28 -16.58
C GLN A 165 -6.66 -19.69 -15.72
N THR A 166 -6.41 -19.94 -14.44
CA THR A 166 -7.45 -20.06 -13.42
C THR A 166 -7.44 -18.81 -12.55
N LEU A 167 -8.58 -18.13 -12.46
CA LEU A 167 -8.81 -17.09 -11.48
C LEU A 167 -9.14 -17.73 -10.14
N ALA A 168 -8.49 -17.29 -9.08
CA ALA A 168 -8.82 -17.64 -7.69
C ALA A 168 -9.16 -16.36 -6.92
N VAL A 169 -10.30 -16.35 -6.23
CA VAL A 169 -10.74 -15.22 -5.42
C VAL A 169 -11.04 -15.70 -4.01
N TYR A 170 -10.38 -15.10 -3.02
CA TYR A 170 -10.62 -15.40 -1.62
C TYR A 170 -11.03 -14.14 -0.88
N LEU A 171 -12.21 -14.19 -0.26
CA LEU A 171 -12.70 -13.22 0.70
C LEU A 171 -13.25 -14.03 1.88
N GLY A 172 -12.53 -14.02 3.00
CA GLY A 172 -12.89 -14.77 4.19
C GLY A 172 -14.00 -14.08 4.99
N ASN A 173 -15.26 -14.31 4.62
CA ASN A 173 -16.41 -13.71 5.29
C ASN A 173 -17.08 -14.66 6.29
N LEU A 174 -17.67 -14.07 7.33
CA LEU A 174 -18.44 -14.77 8.35
C LEU A 174 -19.87 -14.26 8.33
N VAL A 175 -20.84 -15.18 8.29
CA VAL A 175 -22.26 -14.86 8.39
C VAL A 175 -22.90 -15.71 9.49
N ASP A 176 -23.44 -15.04 10.51
CA ASP A 176 -24.11 -15.61 11.67
C ASP A 176 -25.21 -14.67 12.22
N SER A 177 -25.65 -14.87 13.47
CA SER A 177 -26.68 -14.01 14.10
C SER A 177 -26.21 -12.58 14.36
N THR A 178 -24.90 -12.35 14.42
CA THR A 178 -24.24 -11.06 14.66
C THR A 178 -23.85 -10.42 13.34
N TYR A 179 -23.14 -11.16 12.50
CA TYR A 179 -22.61 -10.74 11.22
C TYR A 179 -23.55 -11.17 10.12
N THR A 180 -24.33 -10.24 9.58
CA THR A 180 -25.41 -10.54 8.62
C THR A 180 -25.09 -10.11 7.20
N GLY A 181 -23.96 -9.43 6.99
CA GLY A 181 -23.56 -8.92 5.69
C GLY A 181 -23.00 -10.00 4.76
N VAL A 182 -23.68 -10.22 3.65
CA VAL A 182 -23.19 -11.01 2.50
C VAL A 182 -22.59 -10.05 1.47
N TYR A 183 -21.40 -10.36 0.98
CA TYR A 183 -20.73 -9.60 -0.07
C TYR A 183 -21.12 -10.16 -1.44
N HIS A 184 -21.89 -9.39 -2.20
CA HIS A 184 -22.26 -9.70 -3.58
C HIS A 184 -21.21 -9.07 -4.51
N VAL A 185 -20.46 -9.88 -5.24
CA VAL A 185 -19.24 -9.45 -5.94
C VAL A 185 -19.29 -9.80 -7.42
N ASN A 186 -18.90 -8.83 -8.26
CA ASN A 186 -18.58 -9.03 -9.67
C ASN A 186 -17.14 -8.61 -9.96
N VAL A 187 -16.39 -9.48 -10.64
CA VAL A 187 -15.03 -9.23 -11.13
C VAL A 187 -15.06 -9.18 -12.65
N SER A 188 -14.77 -8.00 -13.22
CA SER A 188 -14.70 -7.77 -14.66
C SER A 188 -13.30 -7.34 -15.08
N ILE A 189 -12.93 -7.62 -16.33
CA ILE A 189 -11.67 -7.14 -16.91
C ILE A 189 -11.95 -6.38 -18.21
N HIS A 190 -11.34 -5.20 -18.34
CA HIS A 190 -11.50 -4.27 -19.45
C HIS A 190 -10.19 -4.15 -20.23
N PHE A 191 -10.21 -4.60 -21.48
CA PHE A 191 -9.07 -4.55 -22.39
C PHE A 191 -9.22 -3.37 -23.35
N TYR A 192 -8.38 -2.35 -23.23
CA TYR A 192 -8.39 -1.15 -24.06
C TYR A 192 -7.39 -1.29 -25.21
N PRO A 193 -7.85 -1.37 -26.48
CA PRO A 193 -6.97 -1.42 -27.64
C PRO A 193 -6.01 -0.23 -27.71
N ALA A 194 -4.82 -0.44 -28.27
CA ALA A 194 -3.96 0.67 -28.66
C ALA A 194 -4.62 1.53 -29.75
N ASP A 195 -4.46 2.85 -29.67
CA ASP A 195 -5.00 3.77 -30.68
C ASP A 195 -4.22 3.61 -32.00
N ARG A 196 -4.93 3.41 -33.11
CA ARG A 196 -4.33 3.23 -34.46
C ARG A 196 -3.73 4.53 -35.02
N SER A 197 -4.06 5.68 -34.43
CA SER A 197 -3.71 7.02 -34.92
C SER A 197 -2.25 7.42 -34.71
N TYR A 198 -1.51 6.70 -33.85
CA TYR A 198 -0.08 6.89 -33.63
C TYR A 198 0.67 5.70 -34.24
N GLY A 199 0.88 5.76 -35.57
CA GLY A 199 1.58 4.76 -36.38
C GLY A 199 3.07 4.57 -36.05
N HIS A 200 3.59 5.23 -35.03
CA HIS A 200 4.86 4.96 -34.39
C HIS A 200 4.65 5.20 -32.90
N SER A 201 5.09 4.25 -32.06
CA SER A 201 4.99 4.27 -30.59
C SER A 201 3.70 3.72 -29.96
N ALA A 202 3.42 2.43 -30.17
CA ALA A 202 2.79 1.59 -29.13
C ALA A 202 3.66 1.46 -27.84
N VAL A 203 4.79 2.20 -27.79
CA VAL A 203 5.72 2.35 -26.68
C VAL A 203 5.49 3.68 -25.92
N GLU A 204 4.84 4.70 -26.51
CA GLU A 204 4.67 6.02 -25.85
C GLU A 204 3.51 6.07 -24.85
N TYR A 205 2.49 5.21 -24.98
CA TYR A 205 1.50 5.06 -23.90
C TYR A 205 2.00 4.16 -22.75
N GLY A 206 3.24 3.67 -22.84
CA GLY A 206 4.03 3.07 -21.77
C GLY A 206 4.74 4.09 -20.88
N GLU A 207 4.60 5.40 -21.13
CA GLU A 207 5.09 6.47 -20.23
C GLU A 207 4.10 6.79 -19.10
N LEU A 208 3.56 5.75 -18.47
CA LEU A 208 3.15 5.86 -17.07
C LEU A 208 4.18 5.15 -16.21
N ASP A 209 5.23 5.91 -15.90
CA ASP A 209 5.74 6.14 -14.55
C ASP A 209 5.43 5.08 -13.47
N ASN A 210 5.77 3.82 -13.75
CA ASN A 210 6.11 2.85 -12.73
C ASN A 210 7.63 2.87 -12.58
N GLY A 211 8.17 3.91 -11.92
CA GLY A 211 9.49 4.12 -11.28
C GLY A 211 10.73 3.23 -11.54
N TYR A 212 10.78 2.36 -12.55
CA TYR A 212 11.86 1.42 -12.86
C TYR A 212 11.99 1.30 -14.38
N GLY A 213 13.01 1.96 -14.90
CA GLY A 213 13.23 2.15 -16.33
C GLY A 213 13.36 0.90 -17.20
N PHE A 214 13.13 1.15 -18.50
CA PHE A 214 13.35 0.33 -19.70
C PHE A 214 12.21 -0.65 -20.07
N GLY A 215 11.34 -0.15 -20.96
CA GLY A 215 10.59 -0.79 -22.04
C GLY A 215 10.23 -2.28 -21.97
N SER A 216 8.94 -2.56 -22.15
CA SER A 216 8.24 -3.85 -22.21
C SER A 216 7.80 -4.46 -20.87
N VAL A 217 6.57 -4.96 -20.85
CA VAL A 217 6.00 -5.85 -19.83
C VAL A 217 6.81 -7.14 -19.73
N ALA A 218 6.75 -7.82 -18.59
CA ALA A 218 7.46 -9.10 -18.41
C ALA A 218 6.94 -10.16 -19.39
N ASP A 219 7.85 -10.94 -19.98
CA ASP A 219 7.50 -12.04 -20.89
C ASP A 219 6.91 -13.25 -20.13
N LEU A 220 7.30 -13.41 -18.86
CA LEU A 220 6.83 -14.49 -17.97
C LEU A 220 6.69 -13.95 -16.55
N ILE A 221 5.68 -14.42 -15.83
CA ILE A 221 5.45 -14.08 -14.42
C ILE A 221 5.25 -15.38 -13.65
N LEU A 222 6.12 -15.63 -12.68
CA LEU A 222 6.03 -16.82 -11.83
C LEU A 222 5.38 -16.46 -10.50
N PRO A 223 4.39 -17.25 -10.03
CA PRO A 223 3.76 -17.02 -8.74
C PRO A 223 4.66 -17.52 -7.60
N ILE A 224 4.95 -16.64 -6.65
CA ILE A 224 5.62 -16.95 -5.39
C ILE A 224 4.56 -16.91 -4.30
N SER A 225 3.61 -17.84 -4.40
CA SER A 225 2.44 -17.97 -3.53
C SER A 225 2.19 -19.45 -3.18
N ARG A 226 1.30 -19.69 -2.22
CA ARG A 226 0.83 -21.03 -1.87
C ARG A 226 0.02 -21.64 -3.02
N THR A 227 -0.02 -22.95 -3.05
CA THR A 227 -0.68 -23.71 -4.11
C THR A 227 -1.99 -24.30 -3.61
N LEU A 228 -3.04 -24.22 -4.43
CA LEU A 228 -4.35 -24.81 -4.16
C LEU A 228 -4.29 -26.34 -4.05
N PRO A 229 -5.23 -26.99 -3.33
CA PRO A 229 -6.31 -26.40 -2.54
C PRO A 229 -5.84 -25.87 -1.19
N LEU A 230 -6.48 -24.80 -0.72
CA LEU A 230 -6.22 -24.15 0.58
C LEU A 230 -7.55 -23.93 1.30
N ASN A 231 -7.51 -23.61 2.59
CA ASN A 231 -8.68 -23.12 3.34
C ASN A 231 -8.55 -21.62 3.67
N ASP A 232 -7.77 -20.93 2.84
CA ASP A 232 -7.42 -19.52 2.98
C ASP A 232 -6.99 -18.97 1.60
N GLY A 233 -6.60 -17.70 1.53
CA GLY A 233 -5.93 -17.10 0.37
C GLY A 233 -4.60 -17.77 0.03
N LEU A 234 -4.03 -17.40 -1.14
CA LEU A 234 -2.78 -17.99 -1.61
C LEU A 234 -1.53 -17.35 -0.98
N TRP A 235 -1.69 -16.37 -0.09
CA TRP A 235 -0.59 -15.78 0.66
C TRP A 235 -0.03 -16.72 1.74
N PHE A 236 1.24 -16.54 2.06
CA PHE A 236 1.85 -17.08 3.27
C PHE A 236 1.45 -16.24 4.48
N GLU A 237 1.35 -16.86 5.65
CA GLU A 237 1.13 -16.17 6.92
C GLU A 237 2.43 -16.23 7.73
N ILE A 238 3.00 -15.08 8.07
CA ILE A 238 4.09 -15.00 9.05
C ILE A 238 3.47 -14.81 10.43
N GLU A 239 3.65 -15.81 11.29
CA GLU A 239 2.99 -15.88 12.59
C GLU A 239 3.69 -15.03 13.66
N ASN A 240 4.98 -14.71 13.51
CA ASN A 240 5.78 -13.91 14.44
C ASN A 240 7.16 -13.54 13.87
N SER A 241 7.94 -12.76 14.63
CA SER A 241 9.27 -12.28 14.19
C SER A 241 10.36 -13.34 13.94
N THR A 242 10.15 -14.59 14.37
CA THR A 242 11.08 -15.71 14.11
C THR A 242 10.64 -16.62 12.98
N ASP A 243 9.41 -16.42 12.50
CA ASP A 243 8.80 -17.25 11.47
C ASP A 243 9.30 -16.86 10.06
N VAL A 244 9.46 -17.87 9.22
CA VAL A 244 10.02 -17.74 7.87
C VAL A 244 9.26 -18.63 6.91
N GLU A 245 8.53 -18.00 6.00
CA GLU A 245 7.79 -18.69 4.95
C GLU A 245 8.55 -18.66 3.63
N SER A 246 8.39 -19.71 2.82
CA SER A 246 9.19 -19.83 1.59
C SER A 246 8.53 -20.61 0.48
N LYS A 247 9.02 -20.37 -0.75
CA LYS A 247 8.59 -21.05 -1.96
C LYS A 247 9.78 -21.41 -2.84
N GLU A 248 9.81 -22.65 -3.29
CA GLU A 248 10.72 -23.09 -4.34
C GLU A 248 10.16 -22.78 -5.74
N PHE A 249 11.06 -22.40 -6.65
CA PHE A 249 10.73 -22.09 -8.03
C PHE A 249 11.87 -22.48 -8.99
N LEU A 250 11.49 -22.74 -10.25
CA LEU A 250 12.42 -22.92 -11.36
C LEU A 250 12.38 -21.67 -12.23
N ILE A 251 13.55 -21.21 -12.68
CA ILE A 251 13.68 -20.03 -13.52
C ILE A 251 14.29 -20.41 -14.88
N PRO A 252 13.73 -19.91 -16.02
CA PRO A 252 14.33 -20.14 -17.33
C PRO A 252 15.75 -19.57 -17.43
N GLN A 253 16.65 -20.30 -18.09
CA GLN A 253 18.07 -19.92 -18.14
C GLN A 253 18.37 -18.77 -19.10
N ASN A 254 17.40 -18.31 -19.89
CA ASN A 254 17.51 -17.18 -20.80
C ASN A 254 16.92 -15.87 -20.25
N VAL A 255 16.64 -15.80 -18.95
CA VAL A 255 16.19 -14.55 -18.31
C VAL A 255 17.32 -13.53 -18.31
N TYR A 256 17.05 -12.30 -18.74
CA TYR A 256 18.02 -11.19 -18.66
C TYR A 256 17.65 -10.11 -17.63
N ARG A 257 16.39 -10.09 -17.18
CA ARG A 257 15.91 -9.19 -16.11
C ARG A 257 14.90 -9.92 -15.23
N ALA A 258 14.97 -9.66 -13.93
CA ALA A 258 14.06 -10.20 -12.93
C ALA A 258 13.71 -9.15 -11.88
N VAL A 259 12.41 -8.94 -11.67
CA VAL A 259 11.86 -8.05 -10.64
C VAL A 259 10.86 -8.83 -9.80
N LEU A 260 11.04 -8.83 -8.49
CA LEU A 260 10.12 -9.42 -7.55
C LEU A 260 9.15 -8.35 -7.03
N GLU A 261 7.87 -8.52 -7.30
CA GLU A 261 6.79 -7.68 -6.76
C GLU A 261 6.22 -8.36 -5.51
N VAL A 262 6.39 -7.76 -4.33
CA VAL A 262 5.94 -8.31 -3.05
C VAL A 262 4.64 -7.66 -2.61
N TYR A 263 3.64 -8.45 -2.23
CA TYR A 263 2.41 -7.97 -1.61
C TYR A 263 2.45 -8.24 -0.10
N VAL A 264 1.99 -7.26 0.69
CA VAL A 264 2.01 -7.34 2.15
C VAL A 264 0.72 -6.78 2.74
N SER A 265 0.16 -7.47 3.73
CA SER A 265 -0.87 -6.93 4.63
C SER A 265 -0.66 -7.45 6.05
N PHE A 266 -1.08 -6.69 7.05
CA PHE A 266 -0.77 -6.90 8.47
C PHE A 266 -2.06 -6.84 9.26
N HIS A 267 -2.29 -7.79 10.17
CA HIS A 267 -3.59 -7.99 10.81
C HIS A 267 -3.44 -8.16 12.33
N GLU A 268 -4.56 -8.28 13.03
CA GLU A 268 -4.60 -8.55 14.47
C GLU A 268 -3.75 -7.54 15.28
N ASN A 269 -2.80 -8.00 16.10
CA ASN A 269 -1.98 -7.13 16.94
C ASN A 269 -1.01 -6.24 16.13
N ASP A 270 -0.81 -6.54 14.85
CA ASP A 270 -0.04 -5.71 13.94
C ASP A 270 -0.94 -4.92 12.97
N GLU A 271 -2.27 -4.98 13.03
CA GLU A 271 -3.13 -4.10 12.20
C GLU A 271 -2.77 -2.61 12.36
N PHE A 272 -2.39 -2.23 13.59
CA PHE A 272 -1.95 -0.88 13.94
C PHE A 272 -0.48 -0.84 14.38
N TRP A 273 0.38 -1.69 13.81
CA TRP A 273 1.77 -1.87 14.26
C TRP A 273 2.54 -0.54 14.45
N PHE A 274 2.25 0.48 13.64
CA PHE A 274 2.84 1.81 13.70
C PHE A 274 2.48 2.61 14.97
N GLY A 275 1.48 2.19 15.73
CA GLY A 275 1.14 2.72 17.05
C GLY A 275 1.61 1.84 18.22
N ASN A 276 2.25 0.70 17.94
CA ASN A 276 2.63 -0.23 19.00
C ASN A 276 3.72 0.37 19.91
N TYR A 277 3.57 0.14 21.21
CA TYR A 277 4.50 0.68 22.20
C TYR A 277 5.81 -0.09 22.24
N PRO A 278 6.93 0.56 22.62
CA PRO A 278 8.12 -0.16 23.05
C PRO A 278 7.82 -1.08 24.25
N ASN A 279 8.41 -2.27 24.24
CA ASN A 279 8.22 -3.26 25.31
C ASN A 279 8.62 -2.73 26.70
N GLU A 280 9.64 -1.86 26.76
CA GLU A 280 10.08 -1.21 28.00
C GLU A 280 9.01 -0.29 28.60
N TYR A 281 8.27 0.44 27.75
CA TYR A 281 7.18 1.32 28.21
C TYR A 281 5.99 0.52 28.74
N ILE A 282 5.62 -0.56 28.04
CA ILE A 282 4.57 -1.50 28.49
C ILE A 282 4.94 -2.07 29.86
N SER A 283 6.18 -2.54 30.00
CA SER A 283 6.68 -3.16 31.24
C SER A 283 6.73 -2.15 32.39
N ALA A 284 7.24 -0.93 32.15
CA ALA A 284 7.35 0.09 33.19
C ALA A 284 5.99 0.59 33.70
N ASN A 285 4.95 0.54 32.87
CA ASN A 285 3.61 0.99 33.21
C ASN A 285 2.61 -0.15 33.52
N ASN A 286 3.08 -1.41 33.54
CA ASN A 286 2.22 -2.59 33.74
C ASN A 286 1.00 -2.63 32.81
N LEU A 287 1.17 -2.22 31.55
CA LEU A 287 0.08 -2.23 30.57
C LEU A 287 -0.23 -3.67 30.16
N THR A 288 -1.52 -3.99 30.06
CA THR A 288 -2.01 -5.32 29.64
C THR A 288 -2.93 -5.17 28.44
N GLY A 289 -2.94 -6.16 27.55
CA GLY A 289 -3.79 -6.15 26.35
C GLY A 289 -3.39 -5.13 25.27
N VAL A 290 -2.16 -4.60 25.33
CA VAL A 290 -1.63 -3.70 24.30
C VAL A 290 -0.51 -4.39 23.53
N PRO A 291 -0.48 -4.26 22.19
CA PRO A 291 0.56 -4.87 21.37
C PRO A 291 1.89 -4.13 21.54
N GLY A 292 2.99 -4.90 21.51
CA GLY A 292 4.35 -4.42 21.71
C GLY A 292 5.20 -4.38 20.44
N ASN A 293 6.51 -4.50 20.64
CA ASN A 293 7.57 -4.50 19.64
C ASN A 293 7.77 -3.18 18.87
N GLY A 294 7.22 -2.08 19.40
CA GLY A 294 7.43 -0.75 18.84
C GLY A 294 6.87 -0.56 17.42
N PRO A 295 7.07 0.63 16.84
CA PRO A 295 6.36 1.06 15.65
C PRO A 295 7.10 0.75 14.34
N PHE A 296 7.93 -0.30 14.30
CA PHE A 296 8.72 -0.61 13.11
C PHE A 296 8.61 -2.08 12.73
N ARG A 297 8.34 -2.32 11.45
CA ARG A 297 8.28 -3.64 10.81
C ARG A 297 9.02 -3.58 9.48
N GLU A 298 9.79 -4.61 9.20
CA GLU A 298 10.46 -4.78 7.91
C GLU A 298 10.23 -6.19 7.42
N VAL A 299 9.70 -6.29 6.21
CA VAL A 299 9.61 -7.55 5.48
C VAL A 299 10.96 -7.77 4.78
N VAL A 300 11.67 -8.81 5.20
CA VAL A 300 12.95 -9.22 4.62
C VAL A 300 12.67 -10.31 3.59
N VAL A 301 13.27 -10.16 2.41
CA VAL A 301 13.21 -11.17 1.35
C VAL A 301 14.59 -11.77 1.16
N SER A 302 14.68 -13.10 1.15
CA SER A 302 15.90 -13.83 0.87
C SER A 302 15.76 -14.81 -0.29
N LEU A 303 16.85 -15.03 -1.01
CA LEU A 303 16.98 -15.96 -2.14
C LEU A 303 18.14 -16.91 -1.82
N ASP A 304 17.85 -18.20 -1.67
CA ASP A 304 18.82 -19.23 -1.25
C ASP A 304 19.61 -18.84 0.02
N GLY A 305 18.93 -18.14 0.95
CA GLY A 305 19.51 -17.67 2.21
C GLY A 305 20.27 -16.33 2.13
N LEU A 306 20.41 -15.75 0.93
CA LEU A 306 20.98 -14.40 0.76
C LEU A 306 19.87 -13.36 0.85
N VAL A 307 20.03 -12.30 1.64
CA VAL A 307 19.05 -11.20 1.68
C VAL A 307 19.08 -10.45 0.35
N VAL A 308 17.97 -10.43 -0.38
CA VAL A 308 17.84 -9.82 -1.71
C VAL A 308 17.10 -8.50 -1.70
N GLY A 309 16.36 -8.21 -0.63
CA GLY A 309 15.68 -6.94 -0.47
C GLY A 309 14.94 -6.84 0.85
N ALA A 310 14.54 -5.61 1.15
CA ALA A 310 13.70 -5.28 2.30
C ALA A 310 12.54 -4.39 1.84
N VAL A 311 11.35 -4.74 2.29
CA VAL A 311 10.13 -3.99 2.09
C VAL A 311 9.74 -3.40 3.42
N TRP A 312 9.52 -2.09 3.41
CA TRP A 312 9.01 -1.37 4.55
C TRP A 312 7.60 -0.92 4.19
N PRO A 313 6.58 -1.65 4.69
CA PRO A 313 5.22 -1.48 4.22
C PRO A 313 4.71 -0.07 4.49
N PHE A 314 4.01 0.48 3.52
CA PHE A 314 3.18 1.65 3.71
C PHE A 314 2.10 1.35 4.76
N THR A 315 1.88 2.29 5.67
CA THR A 315 0.90 2.20 6.76
C THR A 315 -0.51 2.43 6.21
N VAL A 316 -1.06 1.43 5.54
CA VAL A 316 -2.47 1.41 5.14
C VAL A 316 -3.33 1.34 6.41
N ILE A 317 -4.32 2.22 6.53
CA ILE A 317 -5.36 2.11 7.54
C ILE A 317 -6.55 1.40 6.89
N TYR A 318 -6.98 0.26 7.43
CA TYR A 318 -8.12 -0.47 6.87
C TYR A 318 -9.44 0.26 7.14
N THR A 319 -10.52 -0.17 6.47
CA THR A 319 -11.77 0.60 6.50
C THR A 319 -12.48 0.56 7.86
N GLY A 320 -12.13 -0.40 8.72
CA GLY A 320 -12.50 -0.45 10.13
C GLY A 320 -11.45 0.12 11.09
N GLY A 321 -10.27 0.46 10.58
CA GLY A 321 -9.09 0.77 11.40
C GLY A 321 -9.19 2.10 12.16
N VAL A 322 -8.59 2.18 13.35
CA VAL A 322 -8.59 3.35 14.27
C VAL A 322 -10.00 3.75 14.74
N ASN A 323 -10.84 4.24 13.83
CA ASN A 323 -12.26 4.45 14.03
C ASN A 323 -12.99 4.34 12.68
N PRO A 324 -13.86 3.32 12.47
CA PRO A 324 -14.58 3.11 11.22
C PRO A 324 -15.39 4.32 10.75
N LEU A 325 -15.83 5.20 11.67
CA LEU A 325 -16.62 6.38 11.32
C LEU A 325 -15.82 7.43 10.53
N LEU A 326 -14.49 7.42 10.61
CA LEU A 326 -13.61 8.29 9.82
C LEU A 326 -13.58 7.87 8.34
N TRP A 327 -13.85 6.59 8.05
CA TRP A 327 -13.62 6.00 6.72
C TRP A 327 -14.89 5.81 5.90
N ARG A 328 -15.97 6.54 6.24
CA ARG A 328 -17.27 6.40 5.58
C ARG A 328 -17.75 7.75 5.03
N PRO A 329 -18.04 7.86 3.72
CA PRO A 329 -17.89 6.85 2.66
C PRO A 329 -16.49 6.80 2.03
N ILE A 330 -15.59 7.68 2.46
CA ILE A 330 -14.26 7.83 1.86
C ILE A 330 -13.27 7.03 2.67
N THR A 331 -12.67 6.01 2.06
CA THR A 331 -11.75 5.11 2.75
C THR A 331 -10.32 5.65 2.72
N ALA A 332 -9.45 5.10 3.57
CA ALA A 332 -8.05 5.50 3.62
C ALA A 332 -7.30 5.14 2.33
N ILE A 333 -6.21 5.85 2.08
CA ILE A 333 -5.35 5.64 0.91
C ILE A 333 -4.71 4.24 0.98
N GLY A 334 -4.80 3.50 -0.11
CA GLY A 334 -4.35 2.12 -0.26
C GLY A 334 -5.27 1.07 0.36
N SER A 335 -6.46 1.43 0.86
CA SER A 335 -7.36 0.45 1.50
C SER A 335 -8.11 -0.40 0.48
N PHE A 336 -8.46 0.13 -0.69
CA PHE A 336 -9.14 -0.64 -1.74
C PHE A 336 -8.18 -1.27 -2.76
N ASP A 337 -7.00 -0.69 -2.96
CA ASP A 337 -5.89 -1.32 -3.69
C ASP A 337 -4.61 -1.22 -2.86
N LEU A 338 -4.32 -2.28 -2.09
CA LEU A 338 -3.15 -2.27 -1.22
C LEU A 338 -1.86 -2.22 -2.03
N PRO A 339 -0.84 -1.47 -1.58
CA PRO A 339 0.42 -1.34 -2.32
C PRO A 339 1.18 -2.67 -2.45
N SER A 340 1.81 -2.85 -3.61
CA SER A 340 2.87 -3.85 -3.84
C SER A 340 4.25 -3.17 -3.95
N TYR A 341 5.33 -3.94 -3.77
CA TYR A 341 6.68 -3.41 -3.66
C TYR A 341 7.66 -4.16 -4.56
N ASP A 342 8.28 -3.45 -5.49
CA ASP A 342 9.25 -4.02 -6.43
C ASP A 342 10.67 -4.09 -5.83
N ILE A 343 11.31 -5.25 -5.97
CA ILE A 343 12.72 -5.55 -5.67
C ILE A 343 13.39 -6.02 -6.95
N GLU A 344 14.40 -5.29 -7.42
CA GLU A 344 15.18 -5.64 -8.61
C GLU A 344 16.24 -6.69 -8.25
N ILE A 345 16.06 -7.92 -8.72
CA ILE A 345 16.99 -9.03 -8.45
C ILE A 345 17.85 -9.40 -9.67
N THR A 346 17.77 -8.63 -10.75
CA THR A 346 18.54 -8.83 -11.99
C THR A 346 20.04 -9.11 -11.78
N PRO A 347 20.78 -8.38 -10.91
CA PRO A 347 22.20 -8.67 -10.68
C PRO A 347 22.49 -10.08 -10.13
N LEU A 348 21.50 -10.71 -9.50
CA LEU A 348 21.60 -12.05 -8.90
C LEU A 348 21.25 -13.17 -9.88
N LEU A 349 20.81 -12.86 -11.10
CA LEU A 349 20.52 -13.86 -12.13
C LEU A 349 21.70 -14.80 -12.38
N SER A 350 22.93 -14.29 -12.29
CA SER A 350 24.16 -15.10 -12.39
C SER A 350 24.23 -16.28 -11.41
N LYS A 351 23.54 -16.21 -10.26
CA LYS A 351 23.48 -17.27 -9.25
C LYS A 351 22.31 -18.25 -9.44
N ILE A 352 21.26 -17.84 -10.17
CA ILE A 352 20.02 -18.60 -10.27
C ILE A 352 19.68 -19.13 -11.66
N LEU A 353 20.52 -18.87 -12.67
CA LEU A 353 20.35 -19.40 -14.03
C LEU A 353 21.04 -20.75 -14.26
N ASP A 354 21.25 -21.53 -13.19
CA ASP A 354 21.95 -22.81 -13.25
C ASP A 354 21.04 -24.00 -13.66
N GLY A 355 19.74 -23.74 -13.82
CA GLY A 355 18.73 -24.73 -14.21
C GLY A 355 18.20 -25.56 -13.05
N LYS A 356 18.51 -25.21 -11.80
CA LYS A 356 18.02 -25.88 -10.59
C LYS A 356 16.88 -25.09 -9.93
N SER A 357 16.27 -25.73 -8.93
CA SER A 357 15.28 -25.10 -8.05
C SER A 357 15.98 -24.14 -7.11
N HIS A 358 15.39 -22.96 -6.93
CA HIS A 358 15.84 -21.92 -6.00
C HIS A 358 14.72 -21.60 -5.01
N LYS A 359 15.08 -21.09 -3.84
CA LYS A 359 14.13 -20.81 -2.76
C LYS A 359 14.07 -19.32 -2.45
N LEU A 360 12.88 -18.73 -2.61
CA LEU A 360 12.54 -17.42 -2.09
C LEU A 360 11.91 -17.56 -0.70
N ALA A 361 12.35 -16.77 0.27
CA ALA A 361 11.80 -16.78 1.62
C ALA A 361 11.52 -15.37 2.13
N PHE A 362 10.53 -15.27 3.01
CA PHE A 362 10.01 -14.04 3.61
C PHE A 362 10.04 -14.15 5.13
N SER A 363 10.37 -13.06 5.80
CA SER A 363 10.26 -12.91 7.25
C SER A 363 9.93 -11.47 7.60
N VAL A 364 9.35 -11.22 8.78
CA VAL A 364 9.02 -9.86 9.21
C VAL A 364 9.69 -9.53 10.54
N THR A 365 10.59 -8.54 10.55
CA THR A 365 11.23 -8.10 11.79
C THR A 365 10.20 -7.52 12.75
N ASN A 366 10.37 -7.80 14.05
CA ASN A 366 9.49 -7.33 15.13
C ASN A 366 8.01 -7.74 15.01
N ALA A 367 7.64 -8.60 14.06
CA ALA A 367 6.27 -9.06 13.90
C ALA A 367 5.70 -9.73 15.15
N LEU A 368 4.44 -9.42 15.42
CA LEU A 368 3.63 -10.07 16.44
C LEU A 368 2.90 -11.25 15.83
N ASN A 369 1.81 -11.06 15.10
CA ASN A 369 1.07 -12.13 14.44
C ASN A 369 0.30 -11.64 13.20
N VAL A 370 0.05 -12.60 12.30
CA VAL A 370 -0.76 -12.50 11.07
C VAL A 370 -0.26 -11.43 10.09
N TRP A 371 0.81 -11.77 9.38
CA TRP A 371 1.26 -11.02 8.21
C TRP A 371 1.06 -11.86 6.96
N TYR A 372 0.19 -11.40 6.06
CA TYR A 372 0.01 -12.06 4.78
C TYR A 372 0.98 -11.53 3.74
N ILE A 373 1.81 -12.42 3.21
CA ILE A 373 2.88 -12.11 2.26
C ILE A 373 2.85 -13.11 1.11
N ASP A 374 2.99 -12.61 -0.11
CA ASP A 374 3.37 -13.39 -1.29
C ASP A 374 4.05 -12.46 -2.31
N ALA A 375 4.46 -13.02 -3.44
CA ALA A 375 5.10 -12.23 -4.47
C ALA A 375 4.85 -12.75 -5.89
N ASN A 376 5.09 -11.88 -6.85
CA ASN A 376 5.13 -12.20 -8.27
C ASN A 376 6.54 -11.96 -8.81
N LEU A 377 7.14 -12.98 -9.40
CA LEU A 377 8.45 -12.87 -10.02
C LEU A 377 8.28 -12.55 -11.51
N HIS A 378 8.47 -11.29 -11.87
CA HIS A 378 8.41 -10.77 -13.24
C HIS A 378 9.74 -11.01 -13.96
N LEU A 379 9.70 -11.68 -15.12
CA LEU A 379 10.87 -12.13 -15.87
C LEU A 379 10.82 -11.63 -17.32
N TRP A 380 11.95 -11.12 -17.80
CA TRP A 380 12.15 -10.78 -19.21
C TRP A 380 13.13 -11.77 -19.84
N LEU A 381 12.75 -12.32 -20.99
CA LEU A 381 13.44 -13.45 -21.61
C LEU A 381 14.17 -13.00 -22.88
N ASP A 382 15.42 -13.44 -23.04
CA ASP A 382 16.17 -13.22 -24.27
C ASP A 382 15.68 -14.20 -25.34
N LYS A 383 14.90 -13.71 -26.30
CA LYS A 383 14.36 -14.53 -27.40
C LYS A 383 15.44 -14.99 -28.39
N GLY A 384 16.63 -14.37 -28.35
CA GLY A 384 17.75 -14.70 -29.23
C GLY A 384 18.73 -15.74 -28.66
N SER A 385 18.56 -16.14 -27.40
CA SER A 385 19.47 -17.04 -26.71
C SER A 385 18.74 -18.04 -25.83
N ASP A 386 19.21 -19.29 -25.80
CA ASP A 386 18.71 -20.31 -24.87
C ASP A 386 19.29 -20.13 -23.45
N ARG A 387 20.35 -19.33 -23.33
CA ARG A 387 21.03 -19.00 -22.06
C ARG A 387 21.57 -17.59 -22.06
N THR A 388 21.32 -16.86 -20.98
CA THR A 388 22.02 -15.62 -20.66
C THR A 388 23.24 -15.94 -19.79
N GLN A 389 24.23 -15.07 -19.81
CA GLN A 389 25.41 -15.19 -18.94
C GLN A 389 25.44 -13.99 -18.01
N GLY A 390 26.03 -14.14 -16.84
CA GLY A 390 26.17 -13.02 -15.93
C GLY A 390 27.21 -13.31 -14.88
N ASN A 391 27.65 -12.26 -14.20
CA ASN A 391 28.58 -12.37 -13.09
C ASN A 391 28.15 -11.46 -11.95
N LEU A 392 28.09 -11.99 -10.73
CA LEU A 392 27.91 -11.18 -9.53
C LEU A 392 29.29 -10.65 -9.12
N LEU A 393 29.50 -9.36 -9.29
CA LEU A 393 30.76 -8.68 -9.01
C LEU A 393 30.91 -8.37 -7.53
N GLU A 394 29.82 -7.94 -6.88
CA GLU A 394 29.83 -7.57 -5.47
C GLU A 394 28.49 -7.90 -4.82
N TYR A 395 28.56 -8.32 -3.56
CA TYR A 395 27.42 -8.50 -2.68
C TYR A 395 27.80 -8.01 -1.28
N SER A 396 26.97 -7.14 -0.72
CA SER A 396 27.04 -6.82 0.69
C SER A 396 25.66 -6.51 1.23
N ASP A 397 25.35 -7.11 2.37
CA ASP A 397 24.20 -6.79 3.18
C ASP A 397 24.68 -6.31 4.56
N SER A 398 24.14 -5.20 5.02
CA SER A 398 24.31 -4.71 6.39
C SER A 398 23.00 -4.94 7.13
N PRO A 399 23.02 -5.65 8.28
CA PRO A 399 21.83 -5.84 9.08
C PRO A 399 21.17 -4.49 9.42
N LEU A 400 19.84 -4.51 9.52
CA LEU A 400 19.07 -3.35 9.94
C LEU A 400 19.59 -2.83 11.30
N SER A 401 20.00 -1.56 11.32
CA SER A 401 20.39 -0.87 12.55
C SER A 401 19.34 0.16 12.95
N LEU A 402 18.69 -0.09 14.09
CA LEU A 402 17.65 0.77 14.67
C LEU A 402 18.21 1.55 15.86
N SER A 403 17.77 2.80 16.00
CA SER A 403 17.89 3.62 17.19
C SER A 403 16.50 3.93 17.70
N LEU A 404 16.23 3.59 18.95
CA LEU A 404 15.00 3.94 19.64
C LEU A 404 15.33 4.91 20.77
N LEU A 405 14.86 6.15 20.65
CA LEU A 405 14.78 7.06 21.79
C LEU A 405 13.45 6.81 22.49
N SER A 406 13.50 6.42 23.75
CA SER A 406 12.33 6.24 24.61
C SER A 406 12.50 7.14 25.83
N ASN A 407 11.68 8.18 25.95
CA ASN A 407 11.68 9.08 27.09
C ASN A 407 10.26 9.20 27.64
N PHE A 408 10.02 8.66 28.84
CA PHE A 408 8.69 8.66 29.42
C PHE A 408 8.73 8.81 30.95
N THR A 409 7.66 9.36 31.52
CA THR A 409 7.41 9.45 32.97
C THR A 409 5.98 9.01 33.23
N GLY A 410 5.83 7.81 33.80
CA GLY A 410 4.52 7.16 33.85
C GLY A 410 3.97 6.97 32.43
N LEU A 411 2.73 7.41 32.21
CA LEU A 411 2.05 7.28 30.92
C LEU A 411 2.49 8.32 29.88
N ASP A 412 3.10 9.43 30.31
CA ASP A 412 3.56 10.48 29.38
C ASP A 412 4.87 10.05 28.73
N GLY A 413 4.88 9.86 27.40
CA GLY A 413 6.05 9.34 26.67
C GLY A 413 6.26 9.96 25.30
N LEU A 414 7.54 10.16 24.95
CA LEU A 414 8.02 10.49 23.62
C LEU A 414 8.88 9.32 23.12
N PHE A 415 8.48 8.76 21.98
CA PHE A 415 9.19 7.67 21.32
C PHE A 415 9.62 8.11 19.93
N ILE A 416 10.91 8.03 19.64
CA ILE A 416 11.44 8.32 18.30
C ILE A 416 12.20 7.08 17.83
N THR A 417 11.71 6.44 16.78
CA THR A 417 12.40 5.33 16.13
C THR A 417 13.08 5.83 14.87
N ASN A 418 14.41 5.74 14.83
CA ASN A 418 15.24 6.10 13.69
C ASN A 418 15.93 4.87 13.14
N ILE A 419 15.98 4.74 11.82
CA ILE A 419 16.83 3.75 11.17
C ILE A 419 18.17 4.42 10.90
N LEU A 420 19.22 3.89 11.53
CA LEU A 420 20.58 4.41 11.39
C LEU A 420 21.18 3.99 10.05
N ASN A 421 20.99 2.72 9.68
CA ASN A 421 21.47 2.21 8.41
C ASN A 421 20.74 0.92 8.02
N GLN A 422 20.50 0.77 6.72
CA GLN A 422 20.30 -0.52 6.07
C GLN A 422 20.87 -0.39 4.66
N VAL A 423 21.81 -1.28 4.32
CA VAL A 423 22.40 -1.35 2.99
C VAL A 423 22.23 -2.75 2.47
N ILE A 424 21.59 -2.86 1.31
CA ILE A 424 21.54 -4.10 0.54
C ILE A 424 22.11 -3.74 -0.83
N HIS A 425 23.30 -4.23 -1.12
CA HIS A 425 24.05 -3.88 -2.33
C HIS A 425 24.34 -5.12 -3.17
N PHE A 426 23.97 -5.02 -4.44
CA PHE A 426 24.32 -5.99 -5.48
C PHE A 426 24.94 -5.25 -6.65
N ASN A 427 26.07 -5.75 -7.10
CA ASN A 427 26.67 -5.35 -8.37
C ASN A 427 26.86 -6.60 -9.22
N GLY A 428 26.30 -6.60 -10.42
CA GLY A 428 26.44 -7.72 -11.33
C GLY A 428 26.22 -7.31 -12.77
N THR A 429 26.67 -8.18 -13.67
CA THR A 429 26.41 -8.05 -15.10
C THR A 429 25.53 -9.19 -15.56
N VAL A 430 24.66 -8.90 -16.53
CA VAL A 430 23.94 -9.91 -17.29
C VAL A 430 24.14 -9.55 -18.76
N ASP A 431 24.67 -10.49 -19.52
CA ASP A 431 24.91 -10.40 -20.94
C ASP A 431 23.79 -11.17 -21.67
N ALA A 432 22.95 -10.42 -22.36
CA ALA A 432 21.96 -10.93 -23.32
C ALA A 432 22.45 -10.64 -24.74
N LYS A 433 22.01 -11.43 -25.73
CA LYS A 433 22.29 -11.11 -27.14
C LYS A 433 21.56 -9.85 -27.61
N THR A 434 20.49 -9.49 -26.92
CA THR A 434 19.70 -8.30 -27.19
C THR A 434 20.31 -7.08 -26.43
N PRO A 435 20.72 -5.97 -27.10
CA PRO A 435 21.69 -5.00 -26.53
C PRO A 435 21.23 -4.04 -25.42
N SER A 436 20.13 -4.29 -24.71
CA SER A 436 19.54 -3.31 -23.79
C SER A 436 19.24 -3.90 -22.41
N SER A 437 20.25 -4.06 -21.55
CA SER A 437 20.17 -3.76 -20.10
C SER A 437 21.38 -4.31 -19.33
N SER A 438 21.96 -3.48 -18.48
CA SER A 438 22.88 -3.92 -17.42
C SER A 438 22.72 -2.99 -16.24
N ILE A 439 22.38 -3.52 -15.07
CA ILE A 439 22.26 -2.75 -13.83
C ILE A 439 23.48 -3.10 -12.99
N LEU A 440 24.37 -2.12 -12.81
CA LEU A 440 25.67 -2.26 -12.14
C LEU A 440 25.55 -2.07 -10.61
N SER A 441 24.60 -1.32 -10.09
CA SER A 441 24.44 -1.17 -8.63
C SER A 441 23.05 -0.66 -8.30
N THR A 442 22.49 -1.09 -7.18
CA THR A 442 21.30 -0.47 -6.58
C THR A 442 21.59 -0.19 -5.11
N ASN A 443 21.36 1.06 -4.69
CA ASN A 443 21.42 1.50 -3.31
C ASN A 443 20.04 2.06 -2.92
N SER A 444 19.56 1.73 -1.73
CA SER A 444 18.32 2.29 -1.18
C SER A 444 18.56 2.72 0.26
N LEU A 445 18.28 3.98 0.55
CA LEU A 445 18.25 4.52 1.90
C LEU A 445 16.84 5.04 2.15
N LYS A 446 16.18 4.62 3.24
CA LYS A 446 14.96 5.30 3.66
C LYS A 446 14.98 5.64 5.14
N LYS A 447 14.22 6.64 5.51
CA LYS A 447 14.04 7.13 6.88
C LYS A 447 12.56 7.15 7.21
N PHE A 448 12.20 6.71 8.41
CA PHE A 448 10.85 6.86 8.94
C PHE A 448 10.79 7.93 10.00
N THR A 449 9.62 8.53 10.09
CA THR A 449 9.25 9.41 11.19
C THR A 449 7.89 8.95 11.70
N LEU A 450 7.79 8.77 13.02
CA LEU A 450 6.53 8.62 13.72
C LEU A 450 6.51 9.62 14.86
N ASP A 451 5.52 10.50 14.86
CA ASP A 451 5.14 11.27 16.04
C ASP A 451 3.71 10.90 16.39
N PHE A 452 3.49 10.28 17.54
CA PHE A 452 2.15 9.94 18.01
C PHE A 452 1.90 10.62 19.35
N TYR A 453 0.77 11.31 19.45
CA TYR A 453 0.29 11.94 20.66
C TYR A 453 -1.16 11.57 20.86
N SER A 454 -1.52 11.11 22.06
CA SER A 454 -2.92 10.92 22.43
C SER A 454 -3.13 11.38 23.86
N ASP A 455 -4.30 11.95 24.11
CA ASP A 455 -4.69 12.45 25.41
C ASP A 455 -6.20 12.22 25.63
N SER A 456 -6.60 12.08 26.88
CA SER A 456 -8.00 11.97 27.30
C SER A 456 -8.29 12.97 28.41
N ILE A 457 -9.00 14.04 28.06
CA ILE A 457 -9.25 15.18 28.93
C ILE A 457 -10.63 15.01 29.56
N ASP A 458 -10.68 14.69 30.85
CA ASP A 458 -11.94 14.60 31.61
C ASP A 458 -12.70 15.94 31.61
N LYS A 459 -13.99 15.89 31.28
CA LYS A 459 -14.94 17.01 31.31
C LYS A 459 -15.93 16.89 32.46
N GLY A 460 -15.85 15.83 33.27
CA GLY A 460 -16.75 15.51 34.36
C GLY A 460 -18.06 14.86 33.88
N ASN A 461 -18.83 14.35 34.85
CA ASN A 461 -20.12 13.66 34.60
C ASN A 461 -20.00 12.49 33.60
N GLY A 462 -18.89 11.75 33.68
CA GLY A 462 -18.56 10.64 32.79
C GLY A 462 -18.27 11.06 31.34
N THR A 463 -17.96 12.33 31.09
CA THR A 463 -17.68 12.86 29.75
C THR A 463 -16.19 13.19 29.64
N TYR A 464 -15.55 12.87 28.52
CA TYR A 464 -14.15 13.20 28.25
C TYR A 464 -13.93 13.56 26.77
N ASP A 465 -12.96 14.43 26.49
CA ASP A 465 -12.43 14.62 25.14
C ASP A 465 -11.31 13.62 24.92
N SER A 466 -11.34 12.88 23.82
CA SER A 466 -10.25 12.03 23.35
C SER A 466 -9.58 12.70 22.17
N VAL A 467 -8.30 13.04 22.32
CA VAL A 467 -7.49 13.68 21.30
C VAL A 467 -6.42 12.69 20.82
N ALA A 468 -6.18 12.66 19.52
CA ALA A 468 -5.10 11.89 18.92
C ALA A 468 -4.50 12.66 17.74
N ASN A 469 -3.18 12.82 17.73
CA ASN A 469 -2.41 13.35 16.61
C ASN A 469 -1.38 12.29 16.21
N VAL A 470 -1.23 12.07 14.91
CA VAL A 470 -0.26 11.14 14.36
C VAL A 470 0.44 11.77 13.16
N THR A 471 1.76 11.65 13.10
CA THR A 471 2.57 11.99 11.95
C THR A 471 3.33 10.75 11.55
N LEU A 472 3.16 10.29 10.31
CA LEU A 472 3.83 9.14 9.71
C LEU A 472 4.58 9.61 8.48
N GLY A 473 5.89 9.39 8.42
CA GLY A 473 6.73 9.85 7.33
C GLY A 473 7.62 8.74 6.78
N ILE A 474 7.82 8.74 5.45
CA ILE A 474 8.85 7.97 4.76
C ILE A 474 9.63 8.94 3.87
N ASP A 475 10.95 9.05 4.04
CA ASP A 475 11.87 9.69 3.07
C ASP A 475 12.82 8.62 2.53
N ALA A 476 12.59 8.19 1.30
CA ALA A 476 13.37 7.18 0.61
C ALA A 476 14.17 7.80 -0.54
N THR A 477 15.43 7.42 -0.66
CA THR A 477 16.28 7.69 -1.81
C THR A 477 16.76 6.35 -2.37
N ARG A 478 16.53 6.12 -3.66
CA ARG A 478 17.07 4.98 -4.39
C ARG A 478 18.00 5.47 -5.47
N GLN A 479 19.16 4.87 -5.59
CA GLN A 479 20.11 5.11 -6.66
C GLN A 479 20.34 3.80 -7.39
N LYS A 480 20.24 3.82 -8.71
CA LYS A 480 20.44 2.66 -9.58
C LYS A 480 21.45 3.03 -10.66
N THR A 481 22.63 2.44 -10.60
CA THR A 481 23.70 2.64 -11.57
C THR A 481 23.62 1.56 -12.66
N SER A 482 23.77 1.96 -13.91
CA SER A 482 23.79 1.07 -15.09
C SER A 482 24.98 1.44 -16.00
N LYS A 483 25.33 0.58 -16.97
CA LYS A 483 26.34 0.96 -18.00
C LYS A 483 25.93 2.19 -18.82
N PHE A 484 24.66 2.58 -18.80
CA PHE A 484 24.11 3.73 -19.53
C PHE A 484 23.97 5.00 -18.68
N GLY A 485 24.41 4.94 -17.41
CA GLY A 485 24.35 6.06 -16.47
C GLY A 485 23.70 5.68 -15.14
N THR A 486 23.75 6.63 -14.20
CA THR A 486 23.15 6.50 -12.88
C THR A 486 21.79 7.16 -12.88
N SER A 487 20.79 6.40 -12.43
CA SER A 487 19.46 6.91 -12.15
C SER A 487 19.24 7.09 -10.65
N THR A 488 18.57 8.17 -10.27
CA THR A 488 18.21 8.42 -8.87
C THR A 488 16.72 8.67 -8.77
N SER A 489 16.11 8.13 -7.73
CA SER A 489 14.75 8.48 -7.35
C SER A 489 14.69 8.81 -5.86
N ARG A 490 13.80 9.73 -5.51
CA ARG A 490 13.50 10.12 -4.15
C ARG A 490 11.99 10.11 -3.95
N LEU A 491 11.54 9.52 -2.85
CA LEU A 491 10.16 9.51 -2.40
C LEU A 491 10.11 10.16 -1.02
N LYS A 492 9.30 11.19 -0.85
CA LYS A 492 8.82 11.65 0.45
C LYS A 492 7.33 11.39 0.53
N ASN A 493 6.88 10.68 1.55
CA ASN A 493 5.47 10.45 1.80
C ASN A 493 5.21 10.73 3.28
N LEU A 494 4.58 11.86 3.56
CA LEU A 494 4.22 12.31 4.89
C LEU A 494 2.71 12.24 5.05
N GLN A 495 2.24 11.68 6.16
CA GLN A 495 0.84 11.63 6.56
C GLN A 495 0.69 12.26 7.93
N ASN A 496 -0.19 13.23 8.05
CA ASN A 496 -0.57 13.84 9.31
C ASN A 496 -2.04 13.52 9.57
N GLY A 497 -2.36 12.92 10.71
CA GLY A 497 -3.70 12.70 11.20
C GLY A 497 -3.93 13.50 12.49
N GLN A 498 -5.10 14.11 12.62
CA GLN A 498 -5.53 14.75 13.86
C GLN A 498 -6.98 14.36 14.13
N GLY A 499 -7.29 14.06 15.38
CA GLY A 499 -8.60 13.61 15.81
C GLY A 499 -8.95 14.19 17.17
N ASN A 500 -10.18 14.63 17.33
CA ASN A 500 -10.76 15.00 18.62
C ASN A 500 -12.19 14.47 18.70
N MET A 501 -12.52 13.76 19.77
CA MET A 501 -13.84 13.19 20.01
C MET A 501 -14.32 13.52 21.41
N LEU A 502 -15.56 13.99 21.53
CA LEU A 502 -16.26 14.10 22.80
C LEU A 502 -16.98 12.78 23.06
N VAL A 503 -16.69 12.13 24.19
CA VAL A 503 -17.26 10.85 24.59
C VAL A 503 -17.98 11.03 25.93
N LYS A 504 -19.17 10.46 26.08
CA LYS A 504 -19.93 10.42 27.33
C LYS A 504 -20.28 8.99 27.71
N GLY A 505 -19.72 8.50 28.81
CA GLY A 505 -19.72 7.10 29.18
C GLY A 505 -19.04 6.29 28.07
N ASN A 506 -19.82 5.48 27.36
CA ASN A 506 -19.36 4.67 26.23
C ASN A 506 -19.88 5.20 24.88
N LEU A 507 -20.45 6.40 24.84
CA LEU A 507 -21.13 6.95 23.66
C LEU A 507 -20.39 8.17 23.13
N VAL A 508 -19.97 8.12 21.86
CA VAL A 508 -19.38 9.27 21.16
C VAL A 508 -20.49 10.30 20.89
N VAL A 509 -20.32 11.50 21.44
CA VAL A 509 -21.28 12.62 21.31
C VAL A 509 -20.99 13.41 20.03
N SER A 510 -19.71 13.62 19.72
CA SER A 510 -19.26 14.30 18.50
C SER A 510 -17.79 14.00 18.23
N GLY A 511 -17.36 14.10 16.98
CA GLY A 511 -15.94 14.00 16.63
C GLY A 511 -15.58 14.84 15.41
N LEU A 512 -14.32 15.25 15.38
CA LEU A 512 -13.64 15.89 14.27
C LEU A 512 -12.39 15.07 13.96
N GLY A 513 -12.15 14.81 12.69
CA GLY A 513 -10.92 14.17 12.22
C GLY A 513 -10.41 14.87 10.97
N SER A 514 -9.10 14.97 10.83
CA SER A 514 -8.46 15.36 9.58
C SER A 514 -7.30 14.43 9.28
N THR A 515 -7.06 14.22 8.00
CA THR A 515 -5.88 13.54 7.50
C THR A 515 -5.31 14.34 6.34
N GLN A 516 -4.00 14.52 6.30
CA GLN A 516 -3.30 15.10 5.17
C GLN A 516 -2.21 14.13 4.73
N GLN A 517 -2.10 13.89 3.43
CA GLN A 517 -0.95 13.22 2.85
C GLN A 517 -0.23 14.13 1.86
N GLU A 518 1.08 14.27 2.06
CA GLU A 518 2.00 14.89 1.11
C GLU A 518 2.92 13.82 0.53
N TYR A 519 2.70 13.49 -0.74
CA TYR A 519 3.47 12.53 -1.50
C TYR A 519 4.28 13.26 -2.58
N HIS A 520 5.59 13.15 -2.52
CA HIS A 520 6.53 13.69 -3.50
C HIS A 520 7.41 12.56 -3.99
N TYR A 521 7.32 12.22 -5.27
CA TYR A 521 8.24 11.33 -5.95
C TYR A 521 8.97 12.10 -7.03
N ILE A 522 10.29 12.00 -7.05
CA ILE A 522 11.14 12.60 -8.07
C ILE A 522 12.07 11.50 -8.56
N SER A 523 12.17 11.34 -9.87
CA SER A 523 13.15 10.50 -10.55
C SER A 523 13.81 11.30 -11.67
N ASP A 524 14.81 10.74 -12.35
CA ASP A 524 15.40 11.40 -13.52
C ASP A 524 14.43 11.53 -14.71
N LYS A 525 13.32 10.77 -14.69
CA LYS A 525 12.36 10.70 -15.80
C LYS A 525 11.02 11.36 -15.48
N SER A 526 10.68 11.50 -14.21
CA SER A 526 9.36 11.91 -13.77
C SER A 526 9.41 12.63 -12.44
N CYS A 527 8.47 13.54 -12.25
CA CYS A 527 8.18 14.13 -10.97
C CYS A 527 6.68 13.97 -10.74
N TYR A 528 6.31 13.43 -9.60
CA TYR A 528 4.93 13.31 -9.16
C TYR A 528 4.79 13.93 -7.78
N PHE A 529 3.86 14.85 -7.67
CA PHE A 529 3.49 15.47 -6.41
C PHE A 529 1.99 15.31 -6.20
N ARG A 530 1.61 14.98 -4.97
CA ARG A 530 0.23 14.85 -4.54
C ARG A 530 0.13 15.36 -3.11
N ASN A 531 -0.70 16.37 -2.90
CA ASN A 531 -1.08 16.82 -1.56
C ASN A 531 -2.60 16.65 -1.44
N ILE A 532 -3.03 15.73 -0.58
CA ILE A 532 -4.44 15.46 -0.32
C ILE A 532 -4.70 15.80 1.13
N CYS A 533 -5.61 16.74 1.36
CA CYS A 533 -6.17 17.03 2.69
C CYS A 533 -7.61 16.54 2.75
N PHE A 534 -7.96 15.89 3.84
CA PHE A 534 -9.31 15.50 4.16
C PHE A 534 -9.68 16.02 5.55
N LEU A 535 -10.89 16.57 5.65
CA LEU A 535 -11.45 17.08 6.91
C LEU A 535 -12.85 16.49 7.07
N LEU A 536 -13.02 15.59 8.03
CA LEU A 536 -14.33 15.18 8.50
C LEU A 536 -14.84 16.23 9.49
N THR A 537 -15.79 17.06 9.05
CA THR A 537 -16.60 17.86 9.97
C THR A 537 -17.95 17.16 10.21
N LYS A 538 -18.35 17.06 11.48
CA LYS A 538 -19.63 16.50 11.98
C LYS A 538 -19.89 15.02 11.67
N LEU A 539 -19.39 14.16 12.56
CA LEU A 539 -20.06 12.91 12.88
C LEU A 539 -21.38 13.19 13.63
N LYS A 540 -22.44 13.56 12.91
CA LYS A 540 -23.82 13.39 13.40
C LYS A 540 -24.49 12.31 12.55
N THR A 541 -25.27 11.45 13.20
CA THR A 541 -26.26 10.62 12.53
C THR A 541 -27.18 11.53 11.72
N CYS A 542 -27.06 11.46 10.39
CA CYS A 542 -27.79 12.18 9.33
C CYS A 542 -27.07 13.40 8.71
N ASP A 543 -26.95 13.28 7.38
CA ASP A 543 -26.66 14.25 6.31
C ASP A 543 -25.22 14.75 6.08
N PHE A 544 -24.71 14.34 4.91
CA PHE A 544 -23.45 14.72 4.27
C PHE A 544 -23.62 16.00 3.46
N LEU A 545 -22.70 16.96 3.63
CA LEU A 545 -22.49 18.05 2.68
C LEU A 545 -20.98 18.32 2.57
N ASP A 546 -20.45 18.06 1.38
CA ASP A 546 -19.05 18.12 0.98
C ASP A 546 -18.47 19.54 0.95
N ALA A 547 -17.14 19.60 1.08
CA ALA A 547 -16.33 20.62 0.40
C ALA A 547 -14.93 20.05 0.07
N LEU A 548 -14.70 19.66 -1.18
CA LEU A 548 -13.36 19.46 -1.75
C LEU A 548 -13.02 20.64 -2.68
N LYS A 549 -11.85 21.25 -2.49
CA LYS A 549 -11.17 22.04 -3.52
C LYS A 549 -9.90 21.30 -3.91
N ILE A 550 -9.90 20.72 -5.11
CA ILE A 550 -8.68 20.26 -5.79
C ILE A 550 -8.18 21.44 -6.61
N PHE A 551 -6.92 21.85 -6.42
CA PHE A 551 -6.22 22.69 -7.39
C PHE A 551 -5.40 21.76 -8.27
N ASP A 552 -5.77 21.70 -9.55
CA ASP A 552 -5.03 21.00 -10.62
C ASP A 552 -3.71 21.72 -10.95
#